data_AF-A0A4U2Z5A2-F1
#
_entry.id   AF-A0A4U2Z5A2-F1
#
_cell.length_a   1.000
_cell.length_b   1.000
_cell.length_c   1.000
_cell.angle_alpha   90.00
_cell.angle_beta   90.00
_cell.angle_gamma   90.00
#
_symmetry.space_group_name_H-M   'P 1'
#
loop_
_entity.id
_entity.type
_entity.pdbx_description
1 polymer ?
#
loop_
_entity_poly.entity_id
_entity_poly.type
_entity_poly.pdbx_seq_one_letter_code
_entity_poly.pdbx_strand_id
1 'polypeptide(L)' 'MLQDIVLILVMSVPMLMFSVYPGIKLGDYLQEKYDLQEKQKRIVSVATTLIFAVTLSSLLHFM' A
#
# COMPACT_ATOMS: atom_id res chain seq x y z
N MET A 1 23.43 12.94 -0.11
CA MET A 1 23.39 11.91 0.95
C MET A 1 22.27 12.18 1.95
N LEU A 2 22.37 13.22 2.81
CA LEU A 2 21.34 13.48 3.84
C LEU A 2 20.05 14.07 3.26
N GLN A 3 20.15 14.93 2.23
CA GLN A 3 18.99 15.46 1.52
C GLN A 3 18.21 14.40 0.76
N ASP A 4 18.88 13.42 0.13
CA ASP A 4 18.21 12.33 -0.61
C ASP A 4 17.35 11.47 0.32
N ILE A 5 17.84 11.18 1.53
CA ILE A 5 17.10 10.43 2.55
C ILE A 5 15.85 11.23 2.99
N VAL A 6 16.00 12.53 3.22
CA VAL A 6 14.86 13.40 3.58
C VAL A 6 13.84 13.47 2.46
N LEU A 7 14.28 13.54 1.20
CA LEU A 7 13.42 13.60 0.03
C LEU A 7 12.63 12.29 -0.15
N ILE A 8 13.28 11.14 0.04
CA ILE A 8 12.63 9.83 0.06
C ILE A 8 11.59 9.75 1.20
N LEU A 9 11.92 10.26 2.39
CA LEU A 9 11.00 10.27 3.53
C LEU A 9 9.77 11.13 3.24
N VAL A 10 9.95 12.33 2.70
CA VAL A 10 8.86 13.26 2.37
C VAL A 10 7.99 12.71 1.24
N MET A 11 8.58 12.08 0.23
CA MET A 11 7.86 11.47 -0.90
C MET A 11 7.15 10.16 -0.51
N SER A 12 7.58 9.48 0.56
CA SER A 12 6.90 8.29 1.06
C SER A 12 5.52 8.59 1.65
N VAL A 13 5.30 9.78 2.21
CA VAL A 13 4.02 10.21 2.78
C VAL A 13 2.89 10.31 1.73
N PRO A 14 3.03 11.04 0.62
CA PRO A 14 2.02 11.05 -0.43
C PRO A 14 1.88 9.68 -1.09
N MET A 15 2.97 8.93 -1.29
CA MET A 15 2.87 7.56 -1.82
C MET A 15 2.10 6.61 -0.89
N LEU A 16 2.22 6.76 0.43
CA LEU A 16 1.42 6.03 1.42
C LEU A 16 -0.05 6.45 1.35
N MET A 17 -0.34 7.73 1.22
CA MET A 17 -1.73 8.19 1.01
C MET A 17 -2.34 7.60 -0.27
N PHE A 18 -1.55 7.48 -1.34
CA PHE A 18 -1.98 6.85 -2.59
C PHE A 18 -2.08 5.32 -2.51
N SER A 19 -1.29 4.66 -1.66
CA SER A 19 -1.32 3.18 -1.51
C SER A 19 -2.40 2.69 -0.54
N VAL A 20 -2.83 3.53 0.41
CA VAL A 20 -3.95 3.22 1.32
C VAL A 20 -5.27 3.07 0.55
N TYR A 21 -5.50 3.86 -0.50
CA TYR A 21 -6.73 3.78 -1.30
C TYR A 21 -6.93 2.41 -1.99
N PRO A 22 -5.97 1.85 -2.76
CA PRO A 22 -6.10 0.51 -3.33
C PRO A 22 -6.11 -0.58 -2.26
N GLY A 23 -5.37 -0.42 -1.15
CA GLY A 23 -5.36 -1.37 -0.04
C GLY A 23 -6.70 -1.47 0.69
N ILE A 24 -7.43 -0.36 0.85
CA ILE A 24 -8.78 -0.35 1.43
C ILE A 24 -9.79 -0.92 0.43
N LYS A 25 -9.74 -0.46 -0.84
CA LYS A 25 -10.68 -0.90 -1.89
C LYS A 25 -10.58 -2.40 -2.19
N LEU A 26 -9.38 -2.98 -2.16
CA LEU A 26 -9.20 -4.44 -2.25
C LEU A 26 -9.71 -5.15 -1.01
N GLY A 27 -9.46 -4.59 0.19
CA GLY A 27 -9.99 -5.12 1.44
C GLY A 27 -11.52 -5.17 1.46
N ASP A 28 -12.19 -4.12 0.99
CA ASP A 28 -13.65 -4.05 0.84
C ASP A 28 -14.17 -5.04 -0.21
N TYR A 29 -13.52 -5.13 -1.37
CA TYR A 29 -13.93 -6.05 -2.44
C TYR A 29 -13.82 -7.53 -2.01
N LEU A 30 -12.75 -7.88 -1.27
CA LEU A 30 -12.57 -9.20 -0.70
C LEU A 30 -13.54 -9.47 0.46
N GLN A 31 -13.89 -8.46 1.25
CA GLN A 31 -14.90 -8.58 2.29
C GLN A 31 -16.29 -8.86 1.71
N GLU A 32 -16.69 -8.16 0.64
CA GLU A 32 -17.99 -8.34 -0.02
C GLU A 32 -18.10 -9.73 -0.69
N LYS A 33 -17.00 -10.26 -1.23
CA LYS A 33 -16.98 -11.58 -1.88
C LYS A 33 -16.90 -12.77 -0.92
N TYR A 34 -16.28 -12.62 0.25
CA TYR A 34 -15.94 -13.75 1.13
C TYR A 34 -16.46 -13.61 2.56
N ASP A 35 -17.25 -12.58 2.87
CA ASP A 35 -17.81 -12.28 4.20
C ASP A 35 -16.73 -12.26 5.30
N LEU A 36 -15.60 -11.61 5.00
CA LEU A 36 -14.41 -11.62 5.85
C LEU A 36 -14.61 -10.85 7.16
N GLN A 37 -14.21 -11.44 8.28
CA GLN A 37 -14.18 -10.78 9.59
C GLN A 37 -13.20 -9.58 9.58
N GLU A 38 -13.48 -8.54 10.39
CA GLU A 38 -12.66 -7.31 10.48
C GLU A 38 -11.15 -7.58 10.65
N LYS A 39 -10.79 -8.61 11.43
CA LYS A 39 -9.39 -9.02 11.63
C LYS A 39 -8.72 -9.45 10.32
N GLN A 40 -9.45 -10.19 9.49
CA GLN A 40 -8.97 -10.67 8.19
C GLN A 40 -8.91 -9.52 7.18
N LYS A 41 -9.90 -8.61 7.18
CA LYS A 41 -9.88 -7.40 6.36
C LYS A 41 -8.62 -6.56 6.60
N ARG A 42 -8.25 -6.37 7.88
CA ARG A 42 -7.05 -5.60 8.25
C ARG A 42 -5.77 -6.26 7.76
N ILE A 43 -5.65 -7.58 7.89
CA ILE A 43 -4.50 -8.35 7.41
C ILE A 43 -4.42 -8.29 5.88
N VAL A 44 -5.55 -8.48 5.18
CA VAL A 44 -5.64 -8.42 3.72
C VAL A 44 -5.25 -7.04 3.21
N SER A 45 -5.74 -5.97 3.84
CA SER A 45 -5.44 -4.58 3.46
C SER A 45 -3.96 -4.25 3.67
N VAL A 46 -3.37 -4.65 4.80
CA VAL A 46 -1.93 -4.45 5.05
C VAL A 46 -1.09 -5.26 4.08
N ALA A 47 -1.44 -6.53 3.83
CA ALA A 47 -0.72 -7.39 2.89
C ALA A 47 -0.79 -6.85 1.46
N THR A 48 -1.96 -6.43 1.00
CA THR A 48 -2.11 -5.81 -0.34
C THR A 48 -1.36 -4.48 -0.41
N THR A 49 -1.40 -3.64 0.62
CA THR A 49 -0.64 -2.38 0.63
C THR A 49 0.86 -2.64 0.53
N LEU A 50 1.37 -3.66 1.23
CA LEU A 50 2.80 -4.00 1.25
C LEU A 50 3.25 -4.60 -0.09
N ILE A 51 2.46 -5.52 -0.65
CA ILE A 51 2.70 -6.07 -1.99
C ILE A 51 2.65 -4.96 -3.04
N PHE A 52 1.61 -4.13 -3.01
CA PHE A 52 1.41 -3.05 -3.97
C PHE A 52 2.51 -2.01 -3.88
N ALA A 53 2.94 -1.64 -2.67
CA ALA A 53 4.08 -0.76 -2.45
C ALA A 53 5.37 -1.35 -3.01
N VAL A 54 5.68 -2.63 -2.75
CA VAL A 54 6.88 -3.29 -3.30
C VAL A 54 6.81 -3.36 -4.82
N THR A 55 5.64 -3.69 -5.38
CA THR A 55 5.44 -3.72 -6.83
C THR A 55 5.61 -2.35 -7.46
N LEU A 56 4.99 -1.30 -6.89
CA LEU A 56 5.14 0.08 -7.38
C LEU A 56 6.58 0.58 -7.25
N SER A 57 7.22 0.35 -6.10
CA SER A 57 8.61 0.77 -5.90
C SER A 57 9.55 0.08 -6.88
N SER A 58 9.35 -1.22 -7.11
CA SER A 58 10.12 -1.98 -8.11
C SER A 58 9.86 -1.47 -9.53
N LEU A 59 8.61 -1.17 -9.87
CA LEU A 59 8.23 -0.64 -11.18
C LEU A 59 8.83 0.76 -11.42
N LEU A 60 8.82 1.61 -10.40
CA LEU A 60 9.33 2.97 -10.46
C LEU A 60 10.86 3.00 -10.47
N HIS A 61 11.53 2.00 -9.89
CA HIS A 61 12.99 1.88 -9.93
C HIS A 61 13.50 1.34 -11.27
N PHE A 62 12.65 0.63 -12.03
CA PHE A 62 12.97 0.10 -13.36
C PHE A 62 12.58 1.03 -14.52
N MET A 63 11.83 2.10 -14.24
CA MET A 63 11.54 3.20 -15.18
C MET A 63 12.54 4.34 -15.00
#